data_AF-A0A535HN09-F1
#
_entry.id   AF-A0A535HN09-F1
#
_cell.length_a   1.000
_cell.length_b   1.000
_cell.length_c   1.000
_cell.angle_alpha   90.00
_cell.angle_beta   90.00
_cell.angle_gamma   90.00
#
_symmetry.space_group_name_H-M   'P 1'
#
loop_
_entity.id
_entity.type
_entity.pdbx_description
1 polymer ?
#
loop_
_entity_poly.entity_id
_entity_poly.type
_entity_poly.pdbx_seq_one_letter_code
_entity_poly.pdbx_strand_id
1 'polypeptide(L)'
;MTNRTRELATQLTRVTLGMHELYLKKFSGSSFLDREGLVPVIMTELTPIVFRDWDEADAALVELERQAGAMPPGHRRDYLSEMIDSLRALVATFRGDELSYREKVRRFLRVTPDAIPDAQLQAWTHEIDRGLAGLGYDKGSLGERIRAWESDNTVPPGEVLPTLKAMMDEARQRTVEMMFPLPDDARMDAVAIHGVPFGAYSDYPHRQVLLNTDLPYTRFGLKRLACHEGFPGHCAHMALRDQWTHSGQMPVDGALV
;
A
#
# COMPACT_ATOMS: atom_id res chain seq x y z
N MET A 1 -13.93 -7.03 -21.28
CA MET A 1 -13.35 -5.67 -21.26
C MET A 1 -13.52 -5.03 -22.64
N THR A 2 -13.99 -3.77 -22.73
CA THR A 2 -14.20 -3.09 -24.02
C THR A 2 -12.88 -2.53 -24.58
N ASN A 3 -12.81 -2.26 -25.89
CA ASN A 3 -11.65 -1.61 -26.51
C ASN A 3 -11.37 -0.24 -25.88
N ARG A 4 -12.42 0.54 -25.60
CA ARG A 4 -12.30 1.85 -24.96
C ARG A 4 -11.69 1.78 -23.56
N THR A 5 -12.07 0.76 -22.77
CA THR A 5 -11.45 0.54 -21.45
C THR A 5 -9.95 0.24 -21.57
N ARG A 6 -9.55 -0.62 -22.51
CA ARG A 6 -8.12 -0.96 -22.74
C ARG A 6 -7.31 0.26 -23.17
N GLU A 7 -7.88 1.08 -24.05
CA GLU A 7 -7.26 2.30 -24.55
C GLU A 7 -7.00 3.29 -23.41
N LEU A 8 -8.03 3.62 -22.61
CA LEU A 8 -7.89 4.56 -21.50
C LEU A 8 -7.00 4.02 -20.39
N ALA A 9 -7.04 2.72 -20.13
CA ALA A 9 -6.12 2.07 -19.20
C ALA A 9 -4.66 2.24 -19.63
N THR A 10 -4.39 2.03 -20.92
CA THR A 10 -3.05 2.20 -21.50
C THR A 10 -2.60 3.65 -21.40
N GLN A 11 -3.48 4.60 -21.73
CA GLN A 11 -3.15 6.03 -21.63
C GLN A 11 -2.88 6.45 -20.18
N LEU A 12 -3.76 6.08 -19.23
CA LEU A 12 -3.55 6.36 -17.80
C LEU A 12 -2.21 5.80 -17.31
N THR A 13 -1.93 4.53 -17.61
CA THR A 13 -0.68 3.86 -17.21
C THR A 13 0.54 4.63 -17.73
N ARG A 14 0.56 5.00 -19.01
CA ARG A 14 1.69 5.73 -19.61
C ARG A 14 1.85 7.14 -19.05
N VAL A 15 0.75 7.82 -18.72
CA VAL A 15 0.77 9.12 -18.03
C VAL A 15 1.35 8.96 -16.63
N THR A 16 0.87 7.99 -15.85
CA THR A 16 1.37 7.73 -14.48
C THR A 16 2.86 7.36 -14.47
N LEU A 17 3.31 6.52 -15.40
CA LEU A 17 4.74 6.22 -15.58
C LEU A 17 5.54 7.46 -16.00
N GLY A 18 4.98 8.32 -16.85
CA GLY A 18 5.60 9.59 -17.19
C GLY A 18 5.76 10.54 -16.00
N MET A 19 4.76 10.59 -15.12
CA MET A 19 4.82 11.33 -13.87
C MET A 19 5.86 10.76 -12.91
N HIS A 20 5.97 9.43 -12.82
CA HIS A 20 7.02 8.74 -12.05
C HIS A 20 8.42 9.15 -12.52
N GLU A 21 8.69 9.10 -13.83
CA GLU A 21 9.96 9.54 -14.41
C GLU A 21 10.27 11.02 -14.15
N LEU A 22 9.26 11.88 -14.25
CA LEU A 22 9.40 13.31 -13.96
C LEU A 22 9.71 13.54 -12.46
N TYR A 23 9.06 12.79 -11.58
CA TYR A 23 9.30 12.83 -10.14
C TYR A 23 10.74 12.45 -9.82
N LEU A 24 11.21 11.29 -10.31
CA LEU A 24 12.58 10.84 -10.08
C LEU A 24 13.62 11.87 -10.56
N LYS A 25 13.41 12.50 -11.71
CA LYS A 25 14.32 13.55 -12.22
C LYS A 25 14.37 14.81 -11.34
N LYS A 26 13.28 15.15 -10.66
CA LYS A 26 13.16 16.39 -9.86
C LYS A 26 13.47 16.19 -8.38
N PHE A 27 13.19 15.01 -7.83
CA PHE A 27 13.15 14.79 -6.39
C PHE A 27 14.03 13.62 -5.92
N SER A 28 14.85 12.99 -6.77
CA SER A 28 15.72 11.89 -6.34
C SER A 28 16.69 12.32 -5.22
N GLY A 29 16.49 11.77 -4.03
CA GLY A 29 17.40 11.81 -2.90
C GLY A 29 18.18 10.50 -2.73
N SER A 30 18.98 10.39 -1.68
CA SER A 30 19.83 9.22 -1.42
C SER A 30 19.20 8.18 -0.50
N SER A 31 18.06 8.48 0.14
CA SER A 31 17.41 7.59 1.10
C SER A 31 16.76 6.39 0.40
N PHE A 32 16.43 5.33 1.17
CA PHE A 32 15.72 4.16 0.65
C PHE A 32 14.38 4.57 0.01
N LEU A 33 13.60 5.40 0.70
CA LEU A 33 12.27 5.84 0.26
C LEU A 33 12.35 6.83 -0.91
N ASP A 34 13.44 7.60 -1.03
CA ASP A 34 13.61 8.55 -2.14
C ASP A 34 13.75 7.84 -3.50
N ARG A 35 14.15 6.56 -3.49
CA ARG A 35 14.38 5.76 -4.70
C ARG A 35 13.13 5.05 -5.22
N GLU A 36 12.06 4.97 -4.43
CA GLU A 36 10.82 4.31 -4.87
C GLU A 36 10.07 5.09 -5.95
N GLY A 37 10.27 6.41 -5.99
CA GLY A 37 9.54 7.27 -6.90
C GLY A 37 8.05 7.34 -6.56
N LEU A 38 7.23 7.70 -7.56
CA LEU A 38 5.78 7.87 -7.37
C LEU A 38 5.00 6.54 -7.40
N VAL A 39 5.57 5.51 -8.03
CA VAL A 39 4.93 4.22 -8.28
C VAL A 39 5.91 3.15 -7.79
N PRO A 40 5.75 2.67 -6.55
CA PRO A 40 6.69 1.73 -5.95
C PRO A 40 6.83 0.42 -6.72
N VAL A 41 5.74 -0.08 -7.33
CA VAL A 41 5.78 -1.35 -8.07
C VAL A 41 5.17 -1.18 -9.46
N ILE A 42 6.00 -1.45 -10.48
CA ILE A 42 5.66 -1.39 -11.90
C ILE A 42 5.75 -2.80 -12.48
N MET A 43 4.62 -3.37 -12.89
CA MET A 43 4.51 -4.72 -13.47
C MET A 43 4.17 -4.68 -14.97
N THR A 44 4.62 -3.64 -15.67
CA THR A 44 4.30 -3.41 -17.08
C THR A 44 5.48 -2.80 -17.82
N GLU A 45 5.63 -3.19 -19.09
CA GLU A 45 6.68 -2.72 -20.01
C GLU A 45 6.21 -1.55 -20.89
N LEU A 46 5.07 -0.93 -20.57
CA LEU A 46 4.55 0.18 -21.34
C LEU A 46 5.49 1.39 -21.28
N THR A 47 5.80 1.95 -22.44
CA THR A 47 6.66 3.13 -22.52
C THR A 47 5.98 4.37 -21.91
N PRO A 48 6.61 5.06 -20.95
CA PRO A 48 6.07 6.28 -20.35
C PRO A 48 5.85 7.39 -21.39
N ILE A 49 4.93 8.31 -21.10
CA ILE A 49 4.91 9.61 -21.78
C ILE A 49 6.03 10.46 -21.18
N VAL A 50 6.86 11.06 -22.04
CA VAL A 50 7.89 11.98 -21.58
C VAL A 50 7.27 13.35 -21.35
N PHE A 51 7.31 13.82 -20.10
CA PHE A 51 6.88 15.17 -19.73
C PHE A 51 8.10 16.06 -19.44
N ARG A 52 8.04 17.31 -19.89
CA ARG A 52 9.03 18.35 -19.57
C ARG A 52 8.82 18.91 -18.17
N ASP A 53 7.56 19.06 -17.76
CA ASP A 53 7.15 19.64 -16.50
C ASP A 53 5.77 19.11 -16.06
N TRP A 54 5.31 19.62 -14.92
CA TRP A 54 4.03 19.24 -14.32
C TRP A 54 2.83 19.82 -15.09
N ASP A 55 3.02 20.83 -15.95
CA ASP A 55 1.97 21.43 -16.79
C ASP A 55 1.55 20.49 -17.91
N GLU A 56 2.52 19.85 -18.55
CA GLU A 56 2.22 18.81 -19.55
C GLU A 56 1.54 17.58 -18.94
N ALA A 57 1.95 17.17 -17.74
CA ALA A 57 1.34 16.04 -17.04
C ALA A 57 -0.14 16.30 -16.71
N ASP A 58 -0.47 17.47 -16.15
CA ASP A 58 -1.87 17.85 -15.87
C ASP A 58 -2.69 18.00 -17.15
N ALA A 59 -2.13 18.55 -18.23
CA ALA A 59 -2.82 18.65 -19.51
C ALA A 59 -3.21 17.26 -20.05
N ALA A 60 -2.32 16.26 -19.93
CA ALA A 60 -2.61 14.89 -20.29
C ALA A 60 -3.71 14.27 -19.39
N LEU A 61 -3.69 14.56 -18.08
CA LEU A 61 -4.71 14.11 -17.14
C LEU A 61 -6.09 14.75 -17.40
N VAL A 62 -6.14 16.04 -17.76
CA VAL A 62 -7.39 16.74 -18.13
C VAL A 62 -8.02 16.11 -19.37
N GLU A 63 -7.21 15.80 -20.38
CA GLU A 63 -7.71 15.11 -21.57
C GLU A 63 -8.21 13.70 -21.23
N LEU A 64 -7.50 12.97 -20.36
CA LEU A 64 -7.96 11.67 -19.86
C LEU A 64 -9.28 11.77 -19.09
N GLU A 65 -9.45 12.81 -18.27
CA GLU A 65 -10.68 13.07 -17.50
C GLU A 65 -11.86 13.28 -18.44
N ARG A 66 -11.68 14.12 -19.47
CA ARG A 66 -12.68 14.37 -20.51
C ARG A 66 -13.09 13.07 -21.21
N GLN A 67 -12.11 12.25 -21.57
CA GLN A 67 -12.33 10.97 -22.24
C GLN A 67 -13.01 9.93 -21.36
N ALA A 68 -12.66 9.87 -20.07
CA ALA A 68 -13.28 9.00 -19.08
C ALA A 68 -14.73 9.44 -18.78
N GLY A 69 -15.00 10.75 -18.72
CA GLY A 69 -16.34 11.30 -18.52
C GLY A 69 -17.34 10.96 -19.63
N ALA A 70 -16.85 10.71 -20.86
CA ALA A 70 -17.65 10.24 -21.98
C ALA A 70 -17.98 8.73 -21.93
N MET A 71 -17.42 7.98 -20.96
CA MET A 71 -17.80 6.58 -20.76
C MET A 71 -19.19 6.46 -20.13
N PRO A 72 -19.92 5.35 -20.40
CA PRO A 72 -21.12 5.02 -19.66
C PRO A 72 -20.85 4.97 -18.15
N PRO A 73 -21.84 5.32 -17.31
CA PRO A 73 -21.73 5.16 -15.85
C PRO A 73 -21.36 3.71 -15.46
N GLY A 74 -20.54 3.57 -14.42
CA GLY A 74 -20.15 2.29 -13.85
C GLY A 74 -18.73 2.29 -13.28
N HIS A 75 -18.38 1.21 -12.57
CA HIS A 75 -17.14 1.10 -11.78
C HIS A 75 -15.87 1.52 -12.52
N ARG A 76 -15.79 1.27 -13.83
CA ARG A 76 -14.61 1.64 -14.61
C ARG A 76 -14.46 3.14 -14.83
N ARG A 77 -15.58 3.85 -15.04
CA ARG A 77 -15.58 5.32 -15.13
C ARG A 77 -15.24 5.92 -13.77
N ASP A 78 -15.84 5.39 -12.70
CA ASP A 78 -15.60 5.86 -11.34
C ASP A 78 -14.12 5.69 -10.97
N TYR A 79 -13.56 4.49 -11.14
CA TYR A 79 -12.14 4.23 -10.90
C TYR A 79 -11.22 5.18 -11.68
N LEU A 80 -11.46 5.39 -12.98
CA LEU A 80 -10.66 6.32 -13.79
C LEU A 80 -10.75 7.75 -13.23
N SER A 81 -11.95 8.21 -12.94
CA SER A 81 -12.20 9.54 -12.38
C SER A 81 -11.44 9.73 -11.06
N GLU A 82 -11.44 8.72 -10.19
CA GLU A 82 -10.76 8.77 -8.89
C GLU A 82 -9.24 8.73 -9.01
N MET A 83 -8.70 7.86 -9.85
CA MET A 83 -7.27 7.80 -10.12
C MET A 83 -6.76 9.11 -10.73
N ILE A 84 -7.50 9.67 -11.69
CA ILE A 84 -7.14 10.94 -12.33
C ILE A 84 -7.20 12.08 -11.31
N ASP A 85 -8.23 12.16 -10.46
CA ASP A 85 -8.30 13.17 -9.40
C ASP A 85 -7.12 13.10 -8.43
N SER A 86 -6.74 11.88 -8.02
CA SER A 86 -5.58 11.63 -7.15
C SER A 86 -4.27 12.06 -7.80
N LEU A 87 -4.04 11.71 -9.07
CA LEU A 87 -2.85 12.12 -9.83
C LEU A 87 -2.80 13.64 -10.03
N ARG A 88 -3.93 14.30 -10.30
CA ARG A 88 -3.98 15.76 -10.41
C ARG A 88 -3.70 16.45 -9.07
N ALA A 89 -4.09 15.86 -7.94
CA ALA A 89 -3.71 16.35 -6.61
C ALA A 89 -2.20 16.21 -6.33
N LEU A 90 -1.57 15.14 -6.81
CA LEU A 90 -0.11 14.98 -6.76
C LEU A 90 0.59 16.04 -7.62
N VAL A 91 0.12 16.26 -8.84
CA VAL A 91 0.66 17.31 -9.72
C VAL A 91 0.60 18.69 -9.05
N ALA A 92 -0.55 19.07 -8.51
CA ALA A 92 -0.71 20.33 -7.77
C ALA A 92 0.28 20.42 -6.59
N THR A 93 0.43 19.33 -5.83
CA THR A 93 1.41 19.27 -4.73
C THR A 93 2.84 19.49 -5.22
N PHE A 94 3.23 18.90 -6.35
CA PHE A 94 4.60 19.04 -6.89
C PHE A 94 4.85 20.37 -7.62
N ARG A 95 3.81 21.08 -8.03
CA ARG A 95 3.90 22.49 -8.46
C ARG A 95 4.11 23.46 -7.29
N GLY A 96 3.83 23.02 -6.07
CA GLY A 96 3.83 23.86 -4.88
C GLY A 96 2.49 24.55 -4.60
N ASP A 97 1.40 24.08 -5.23
CA ASP A 97 0.06 24.60 -4.95
C ASP A 97 -0.36 24.27 -3.51
N GLU A 98 -1.08 25.20 -2.87
CA GLU A 98 -1.59 24.99 -1.51
C GLU A 98 -2.81 24.07 -1.52
N LEU A 99 -2.62 22.82 -1.12
CA LEU A 99 -3.69 21.89 -0.78
C LEU A 99 -3.68 21.65 0.74
N SER A 100 -4.82 21.85 1.40
CA SER A 100 -4.94 21.49 2.80
C SER A 100 -4.72 19.99 3.01
N TYR A 101 -4.30 19.59 4.22
CA TYR A 101 -4.15 18.17 4.57
C TYR A 101 -5.46 17.39 4.32
N ARG A 102 -6.59 18.01 4.64
CA ARG A 102 -7.95 17.47 4.42
C ARG A 102 -8.23 17.22 2.94
N GLU A 103 -7.84 18.14 2.06
CA GLU A 103 -8.00 17.95 0.62
C GLU A 103 -7.09 16.86 0.08
N LYS A 104 -5.83 16.79 0.55
CA LYS A 104 -4.90 15.71 0.17
C LYS A 104 -5.47 14.34 0.55
N VAL A 105 -5.91 14.17 1.79
CA VAL A 105 -6.53 12.90 2.24
C VAL A 105 -7.78 12.57 1.41
N ARG A 106 -8.66 13.54 1.17
CA ARG A 106 -9.87 13.33 0.38
C ARG A 106 -9.57 12.90 -1.06
N ARG A 107 -8.58 13.51 -1.71
CA ARG A 107 -8.27 13.24 -3.12
C ARG A 107 -7.41 11.99 -3.31
N PHE A 108 -6.48 11.72 -2.40
CA PHE A 108 -5.61 10.53 -2.47
C PHE A 108 -6.29 9.26 -2.00
N LEU A 109 -7.01 9.31 -0.87
CA LEU A 109 -7.61 8.13 -0.23
C LEU A 109 -9.11 8.00 -0.50
N ARG A 110 -9.75 9.01 -1.10
CA ARG A 110 -11.19 9.02 -1.40
C ARG A 110 -12.08 8.82 -0.17
N VAL A 111 -11.63 9.33 0.98
CA VAL A 111 -12.37 9.32 2.25
C VAL A 111 -12.80 10.71 2.66
N THR A 112 -13.85 10.81 3.48
CA THR A 112 -14.18 12.03 4.21
C THR A 112 -13.27 12.09 5.46
N PRO A 113 -12.34 13.04 5.56
CA PRO A 113 -11.31 13.03 6.61
C PRO A 113 -11.80 13.71 7.89
N ASP A 114 -12.99 13.35 8.38
CA ASP A 114 -13.52 13.89 9.61
C ASP A 114 -12.71 13.41 10.82
N ALA A 115 -12.63 14.25 11.84
CA ALA A 115 -11.98 13.87 13.07
C ALA A 115 -12.79 12.74 13.74
N ILE A 116 -12.08 11.76 14.30
CA ILE A 116 -12.71 10.71 15.09
C ILE A 116 -13.24 11.36 16.39
N PRO A 117 -14.53 11.21 16.74
CA PRO A 117 -15.09 11.81 17.95
C PRO A 117 -14.40 11.31 19.22
N ASP A 118 -14.20 12.19 20.21
CA ASP A 118 -13.58 11.85 21.49
C ASP A 118 -14.26 10.67 22.19
N ALA A 119 -15.60 10.59 22.11
CA ALA A 119 -16.36 9.47 22.67
C ALA A 119 -15.97 8.12 22.04
N GLN A 120 -15.65 8.10 20.75
CA GLN A 120 -15.20 6.89 20.06
C GLN A 120 -13.77 6.51 20.47
N LEU A 121 -12.87 7.50 20.59
CA LEU A 121 -11.52 7.29 21.09
C LEU A 121 -11.51 6.76 22.54
N GLN A 122 -12.38 7.30 23.39
CA GLN A 122 -12.59 6.82 24.75
C GLN A 122 -13.15 5.39 24.77
N ALA A 123 -14.09 5.05 23.88
CA ALA A 123 -14.63 3.70 23.78
C ALA A 123 -13.55 2.66 23.46
N TRP A 124 -12.68 2.94 22.46
CA TRP A 124 -11.55 2.06 22.14
C TRP A 124 -10.52 1.99 23.26
N THR A 125 -10.25 3.12 23.93
CA THR A 125 -9.36 3.15 25.08
C THR A 125 -9.87 2.23 26.20
N HIS A 126 -11.17 2.29 26.51
CA HIS A 126 -11.78 1.40 27.49
C HIS A 126 -11.82 -0.07 27.06
N GLU A 127 -11.93 -0.34 25.76
CA GLU A 127 -11.88 -1.72 25.24
C GLU A 127 -10.49 -2.34 25.46
N ILE A 128 -9.43 -1.60 25.12
CA ILE A 128 -8.03 -2.02 25.37
C ILE A 128 -7.79 -2.19 26.87
N ASP A 129 -8.26 -1.24 27.69
CA ASP A 129 -8.14 -1.27 29.14
C ASP A 129 -8.77 -2.52 29.77
N ARG A 130 -10.03 -2.83 29.39
CA ARG A 130 -10.71 -4.05 29.86
C ARG A 130 -10.01 -5.32 29.38
N GLY A 131 -9.52 -5.34 28.15
CA GLY A 131 -8.77 -6.47 27.61
C GLY A 131 -7.51 -6.76 28.42
N LEU A 132 -6.72 -5.74 28.71
CA LEU A 132 -5.49 -5.86 29.51
C LEU A 132 -5.78 -6.30 30.95
N ALA A 133 -6.80 -5.72 31.59
CA ALA A 133 -7.21 -6.12 32.92
C ALA A 133 -7.66 -7.60 32.96
N GLY A 134 -8.39 -8.06 31.94
CA GLY A 134 -8.79 -9.47 31.79
C GLY A 134 -7.62 -10.44 31.58
N LEU A 135 -6.48 -9.94 31.11
CA LEU A 135 -5.22 -10.69 30.99
C LEU A 135 -4.33 -10.59 32.24
N GLY A 136 -4.78 -9.90 33.30
CA GLY A 136 -4.03 -9.73 34.55
C GLY A 136 -3.10 -8.53 34.59
N TYR A 137 -3.13 -7.65 33.57
CA TYR A 137 -2.40 -6.38 33.57
C TYR A 137 -3.34 -5.30 34.13
N ASP A 138 -3.40 -5.15 35.45
CA ASP A 138 -4.34 -4.26 36.16
C ASP A 138 -3.66 -3.15 37.00
N LYS A 139 -2.32 -3.11 37.02
CA LYS A 139 -1.54 -2.12 37.79
C LYS A 139 -0.87 -1.07 36.90
N GLY A 140 -0.94 0.18 37.34
CA GLY A 140 -0.32 1.32 36.66
C GLY A 140 -1.19 1.93 35.56
N SER A 141 -0.64 2.93 34.90
CA SER A 141 -1.26 3.58 33.74
C SER A 141 -1.51 2.61 32.59
N LEU A 142 -2.44 2.94 31.68
CA LEU A 142 -2.71 2.10 30.51
C LEU A 142 -1.44 1.85 29.68
N GLY A 143 -0.59 2.86 29.51
CA GLY A 143 0.68 2.72 28.79
C GLY A 143 1.69 1.80 29.48
N GLU A 144 1.76 1.79 30.81
CA GLU A 144 2.60 0.85 31.57
C GLU A 144 2.09 -0.58 31.41
N ARG A 145 0.77 -0.77 31.43
CA ARG A 145 0.14 -2.08 31.24
C ARG A 145 0.34 -2.64 29.83
N ILE A 146 0.24 -1.78 28.80
CA ILE A 146 0.57 -2.15 27.42
C ILE A 146 2.03 -2.62 27.33
N ARG A 147 2.99 -1.84 27.86
CA ARG A 147 4.41 -2.19 27.81
C ARG A 147 4.73 -3.47 28.57
N ALA A 148 4.10 -3.69 29.72
CA ALA A 148 4.25 -4.94 30.47
C ALA A 148 3.75 -6.13 29.65
N TRP A 149 2.57 -6.02 29.02
CA TRP A 149 2.06 -7.05 28.13
C TRP A 149 2.98 -7.29 26.93
N GLU A 150 3.47 -6.24 26.27
CA GLU A 150 4.41 -6.37 25.14
C GLU A 150 5.71 -7.06 25.57
N SER A 151 6.26 -6.70 26.72
CA SER A 151 7.47 -7.30 27.28
C SER A 151 7.28 -8.81 27.54
N ASP A 152 6.18 -9.20 28.18
CA ASP A 152 5.89 -10.61 28.50
C ASP A 152 5.61 -11.46 27.26
N ASN A 153 5.19 -10.82 26.16
CA ASN A 153 4.84 -11.49 24.90
C ASN A 153 5.89 -11.31 23.81
N THR A 154 7.07 -10.78 24.14
CA THR A 154 8.17 -10.56 23.20
C THR A 154 8.74 -11.90 22.73
N VAL A 155 8.91 -12.03 21.42
CA VAL A 155 9.57 -13.18 20.78
C VAL A 155 11.08 -13.00 20.91
N PRO A 156 11.83 -14.05 21.34
CA PRO A 156 13.28 -13.99 21.38
C PRO A 156 13.87 -13.58 20.02
N PRO A 157 14.90 -12.72 19.95
CA PRO A 157 15.42 -12.21 18.67
C PRO A 157 15.77 -13.29 17.64
N GLY A 158 16.35 -14.41 18.08
CA GLY A 158 16.67 -15.55 17.21
C GLY A 158 15.46 -16.31 16.65
N GLU A 159 14.27 -16.12 17.24
CA GLU A 159 13.02 -16.78 16.83
C GLU A 159 12.12 -15.88 15.98
N VAL A 160 12.41 -14.58 15.88
CA VAL A 160 11.59 -13.59 15.16
C VAL A 160 11.40 -14.00 13.70
N LEU A 161 12.51 -14.20 12.97
CA LEU A 161 12.45 -14.50 11.54
C LEU A 161 11.84 -15.89 11.26
N PRO A 162 12.24 -16.99 11.95
CA PRO A 162 11.56 -18.28 11.81
C PRO A 162 10.06 -18.22 12.10
N THR A 163 9.66 -17.48 13.14
CA THR A 163 8.24 -17.32 13.49
C THR A 163 7.47 -16.60 12.40
N LEU A 164 8.02 -15.52 11.83
CA LEU A 164 7.40 -14.79 10.73
C LEU A 164 7.22 -15.67 9.50
N LYS A 165 8.26 -16.41 9.09
CA LYS A 165 8.19 -17.34 7.93
C LYS A 165 7.08 -18.37 8.11
N ALA A 166 7.03 -19.04 9.27
CA ALA A 166 5.99 -20.01 9.56
C ALA A 166 4.58 -19.41 9.52
N MET A 167 4.41 -18.20 10.06
CA MET A 167 3.12 -17.48 10.01
C MET A 167 2.74 -17.06 8.59
N MET A 168 3.69 -16.67 7.74
CA MET A 168 3.43 -16.34 6.34
C MET A 168 2.98 -17.56 5.54
N ASP A 169 3.61 -18.72 5.75
CA ASP A 169 3.20 -19.98 5.12
C ASP A 169 1.78 -20.39 5.52
N GLU A 170 1.47 -20.32 6.82
CA GLU A 170 0.13 -20.59 7.33
C GLU A 170 -0.89 -19.58 6.77
N ALA A 171 -0.56 -18.29 6.74
CA ALA A 171 -1.44 -17.24 6.23
C ALA A 171 -1.73 -17.42 4.73
N ARG A 172 -0.73 -17.86 3.94
CA ARG A 172 -0.92 -18.22 2.54
C ARG A 172 -1.90 -19.39 2.40
N GLN A 173 -1.69 -20.47 3.16
CA GLN A 173 -2.56 -21.64 3.13
C GLN A 173 -4.02 -21.27 3.45
N ARG A 174 -4.24 -20.54 4.56
CA ARG A 174 -5.57 -20.10 4.97
C ARG A 174 -6.22 -19.16 3.95
N THR A 175 -5.43 -18.30 3.30
CA THR A 175 -5.95 -17.42 2.24
C THR A 175 -6.51 -18.22 1.06
N VAL A 176 -5.79 -19.25 0.61
CA VAL A 176 -6.26 -20.14 -0.47
C VAL A 176 -7.49 -20.94 -0.05
N GLU A 177 -7.52 -21.45 1.17
CA GLU A 177 -8.63 -22.27 1.69
C GLU A 177 -9.91 -21.45 1.92
N MET A 178 -9.79 -20.19 2.37
CA MET A 178 -10.93 -19.43 2.87
C MET A 178 -11.40 -18.29 1.96
N MET A 179 -10.55 -17.80 1.04
CA MET A 179 -10.82 -16.55 0.32
C MET A 179 -10.83 -16.71 -1.20
N PHE A 180 -9.68 -17.00 -1.80
CA PHE A 180 -9.53 -17.07 -3.26
C PHE A 180 -8.25 -17.82 -3.66
N PRO A 181 -8.23 -18.45 -4.85
CA PRO A 181 -7.02 -19.06 -5.37
C PRO A 181 -5.93 -17.99 -5.59
N LEU A 182 -4.69 -18.37 -5.31
CA LEU A 182 -3.51 -17.55 -5.57
C LEU A 182 -2.70 -18.16 -6.71
N PRO A 183 -1.93 -17.35 -7.47
CA PRO A 183 -0.91 -17.87 -8.38
C PRO A 183 0.05 -18.82 -7.65
N ASP A 184 0.53 -19.85 -8.33
CA ASP A 184 1.44 -20.85 -7.73
C ASP A 184 2.75 -20.22 -7.24
N ASP A 185 3.22 -19.19 -7.96
CA ASP A 185 4.41 -18.39 -7.68
C ASP A 185 4.17 -17.21 -6.72
N ALA A 186 2.94 -17.02 -6.21
CA ALA A 186 2.65 -16.05 -5.17
C ALA A 186 3.28 -16.50 -3.84
N ARG A 187 4.53 -16.09 -3.64
CA ARG A 187 5.35 -16.34 -2.45
C ARG A 187 6.32 -15.19 -2.24
N MET A 188 6.65 -14.92 -0.98
CA MET A 188 7.73 -14.01 -0.59
C MET A 188 8.52 -14.64 0.55
N ASP A 189 9.84 -14.48 0.53
CA ASP A 189 10.70 -14.92 1.63
C ASP A 189 10.93 -13.77 2.63
N ALA A 190 10.89 -14.05 3.92
CA ALA A 190 11.23 -13.05 4.92
C ALA A 190 12.75 -12.95 5.08
N VAL A 191 13.29 -11.73 4.99
CA VAL A 191 14.72 -11.43 5.10
C VAL A 191 14.94 -10.42 6.21
N ALA A 192 15.87 -10.72 7.12
CA ALA A 192 16.25 -9.79 8.18
C ALA A 192 17.14 -8.66 7.61
N ILE A 193 16.80 -7.43 7.96
CA ILE A 193 17.57 -6.22 7.68
C ILE A 193 17.71 -5.38 8.95
N HIS A 194 18.63 -4.41 8.93
CA HIS A 194 18.97 -3.56 10.07
C HIS A 194 19.22 -2.12 9.63
N GLY A 195 19.16 -1.17 10.56
CA GLY A 195 19.52 0.23 10.34
C GLY A 195 18.54 1.00 9.44
N VAL A 196 17.29 0.54 9.33
CA VAL A 196 16.25 1.16 8.50
C VAL A 196 15.18 1.85 9.34
N PRO A 197 14.51 2.90 8.82
CA PRO A 197 13.53 3.69 9.57
C PRO A 197 12.12 3.07 9.62
N PHE A 198 11.93 1.86 9.08
CA PHE A 198 10.64 1.17 9.01
C PHE A 198 10.72 -0.21 9.69
N GLY A 199 9.56 -0.79 10.01
CA GLY A 199 9.48 -2.09 10.69
C GLY A 199 9.49 -3.29 9.74
N ALA A 200 8.82 -3.18 8.60
CA ALA A 200 8.84 -4.17 7.53
C ALA A 200 8.58 -3.49 6.18
N TYR A 201 8.93 -4.17 5.10
CA TYR A 201 8.73 -3.70 3.74
C TYR A 201 8.48 -4.86 2.76
N SER A 202 7.54 -4.68 1.83
CA SER A 202 7.22 -5.65 0.79
C SER A 202 8.00 -5.36 -0.50
N ASP A 203 9.16 -6.01 -0.67
CA ASP A 203 9.94 -5.97 -1.91
C ASP A 203 9.43 -7.04 -2.89
N TYR A 204 8.33 -6.73 -3.55
CA TYR A 204 7.67 -7.64 -4.48
C TYR A 204 8.55 -8.04 -5.68
N PRO A 205 9.31 -7.14 -6.34
CA PRO A 205 10.20 -7.52 -7.43
C PRO A 205 11.21 -8.61 -7.05
N HIS A 206 11.79 -8.55 -5.84
CA HIS A 206 12.72 -9.57 -5.35
C HIS A 206 12.04 -10.71 -4.59
N ARG A 207 10.70 -10.67 -4.46
CA ARG A 207 9.89 -11.62 -3.69
C ARG A 207 10.35 -11.70 -2.22
N GLN A 208 10.60 -10.57 -1.58
CA GLN A 208 11.10 -10.50 -0.21
C GLN A 208 10.25 -9.63 0.71
N VAL A 209 10.02 -10.09 1.93
CA VAL A 209 9.57 -9.24 3.04
C VAL A 209 10.80 -8.85 3.84
N LEU A 210 11.21 -7.59 3.75
CA LEU A 210 12.38 -7.07 4.47
C LEU A 210 11.93 -6.67 5.88
N LEU A 211 12.36 -7.43 6.89
CA LEU A 211 11.99 -7.21 8.29
C LEU A 211 13.13 -6.52 9.04
N ASN A 212 12.84 -5.39 9.68
CA ASN A 212 13.81 -4.70 10.53
C ASN A 212 13.95 -5.40 11.90
N THR A 213 14.99 -6.21 12.05
CA THR A 213 15.21 -6.97 13.29
C THR A 213 15.88 -6.19 14.42
N ASP A 214 16.04 -4.86 14.28
CA ASP A 214 16.43 -3.97 15.39
C ASP A 214 15.28 -3.69 16.36
N LEU A 215 14.03 -4.02 15.97
CA LEU A 215 12.83 -3.79 16.76
C LEU A 215 12.40 -5.07 17.52
N PRO A 216 11.84 -4.93 18.74
CA PRO A 216 11.21 -6.05 19.42
C PRO A 216 9.84 -6.38 18.79
N TYR A 217 9.50 -7.66 18.73
CA TYR A 217 8.23 -8.12 18.19
C TYR A 217 7.53 -9.08 19.13
N THR A 218 6.22 -8.94 19.27
CA THR A 218 5.38 -9.97 19.88
C THR A 218 4.90 -10.97 18.82
N ARG A 219 4.45 -12.17 19.25
CA ARG A 219 3.82 -13.12 18.31
C ARG A 219 2.61 -12.51 17.59
N PHE A 220 1.85 -11.65 18.28
CA PHE A 220 0.74 -10.92 17.67
C PHE A 220 1.22 -9.94 16.59
N GLY A 221 2.29 -9.18 16.88
CA GLY A 221 2.92 -8.28 15.93
C GLY A 221 3.40 -9.01 14.67
N LEU A 222 4.09 -10.14 14.83
CA LEU A 222 4.54 -10.98 13.71
C LEU A 222 3.38 -11.55 12.91
N LYS A 223 2.29 -11.97 13.57
CA LYS A 223 1.08 -12.41 12.87
C LYS A 223 0.49 -11.30 12.02
N ARG A 224 0.42 -10.07 12.55
CA ARG A 224 -0.07 -8.91 11.80
C ARG A 224 0.81 -8.64 10.58
N LEU A 225 2.14 -8.68 10.74
CA LEU A 225 3.09 -8.49 9.65
C LEU A 225 3.00 -9.58 8.59
N ALA A 226 2.90 -10.85 8.99
CA ALA A 226 2.71 -11.98 8.07
C ALA A 226 1.48 -11.78 7.19
N CYS A 227 0.38 -11.31 7.77
CA CYS A 227 -0.84 -11.04 7.02
C CYS A 227 -0.75 -9.76 6.16
N HIS A 228 -0.14 -8.70 6.68
CA HIS A 228 -0.04 -7.39 6.02
C HIS A 228 0.92 -7.41 4.83
N GLU A 229 2.13 -7.92 5.03
CA GLU A 229 3.17 -7.98 3.98
C GLU A 229 2.97 -9.18 3.06
N GLY A 230 2.50 -10.30 3.60
CA GLY A 230 2.26 -11.56 2.90
C GLY A 230 0.80 -11.69 2.44
N PHE A 231 0.06 -12.59 3.11
CA PHE A 231 -1.26 -13.05 2.66
C PHE A 231 -2.32 -12.85 3.74
N PRO A 232 -3.51 -12.30 3.42
CA PRO A 232 -3.98 -11.86 2.11
C PRO A 232 -3.57 -10.41 1.74
N GLY A 233 -2.51 -9.87 2.36
CA GLY A 233 -2.08 -8.48 2.17
C GLY A 233 -1.30 -8.20 0.89
N HIS A 234 -0.17 -7.49 1.01
CA HIS A 234 0.60 -6.94 -0.09
C HIS A 234 0.99 -7.98 -1.15
N CYS A 235 1.52 -9.15 -0.74
CA CYS A 235 1.89 -10.20 -1.69
C CYS A 235 0.70 -10.69 -2.51
N ALA A 236 -0.44 -10.98 -1.86
CA ALA A 236 -1.65 -11.43 -2.54
C ALA A 236 -2.18 -10.36 -3.51
N HIS A 237 -2.24 -9.10 -3.06
CA HIS A 237 -2.70 -7.97 -3.84
C HIS A 237 -1.86 -7.79 -5.12
N MET A 238 -0.54 -7.80 -5.01
CA MET A 238 0.35 -7.63 -6.15
C MET A 238 0.35 -8.86 -7.07
N ALA A 239 0.41 -10.08 -6.53
CA ALA A 239 0.41 -11.31 -7.32
C ALA A 239 -0.84 -11.49 -8.18
N LEU A 240 -2.02 -11.18 -7.64
CA LEU A 240 -3.27 -11.24 -8.41
C LEU A 240 -3.32 -10.18 -9.49
N ARG A 241 -2.89 -8.95 -9.20
CA ARG A 241 -2.85 -7.87 -10.20
C ARG A 241 -1.89 -8.21 -11.32
N ASP A 242 -0.70 -8.67 -10.98
CA ASP A 242 0.32 -9.15 -11.91
C ASP A 242 -0.26 -10.22 -12.86
N GLN A 243 -0.84 -11.29 -12.32
CA GLN A 243 -1.45 -12.35 -13.12
C GLN A 243 -2.62 -11.83 -13.99
N TRP A 244 -3.49 -11.00 -13.44
CA TRP A 244 -4.70 -10.54 -14.13
C TRP A 244 -4.40 -9.50 -15.20
N THR A 245 -3.38 -8.66 -15.06
CA THR A 245 -2.95 -7.75 -16.12
C THR A 245 -2.27 -8.51 -17.24
N HIS A 246 -1.37 -9.46 -16.94
CA HIS A 246 -0.70 -10.30 -17.94
C HIS A 246 -1.69 -11.16 -18.73
N SER A 247 -2.70 -11.71 -18.08
CA SER A 247 -3.76 -12.49 -18.75
C SER A 247 -4.85 -11.63 -19.42
N GLY A 248 -4.82 -10.31 -19.24
CA GLY A 248 -5.80 -9.38 -19.79
C GLY A 248 -7.19 -9.41 -19.13
N GLN A 249 -7.33 -10.07 -17.98
CA GLN A 249 -8.53 -10.04 -17.13
C GLN A 249 -8.70 -8.69 -16.44
N MET A 250 -7.59 -8.05 -16.07
CA MET A 250 -7.51 -6.70 -15.51
C MET A 250 -6.92 -5.73 -16.57
N PRO A 251 -7.42 -4.48 -16.65
CA PRO A 251 -6.78 -3.45 -17.48
C PRO A 251 -5.35 -3.17 -17.01
N VAL A 252 -4.47 -2.71 -17.92
CA VAL A 252 -3.03 -2.53 -17.64
C VAL A 252 -2.72 -1.46 -16.58
N ASP A 253 -3.65 -0.54 -16.27
CA ASP A 253 -3.53 0.34 -15.09
C ASP A 253 -3.54 -0.42 -13.76
N GLY A 254 -3.99 -1.68 -13.77
CA GLY A 254 -3.82 -2.65 -12.70
C GLY A 254 -2.36 -2.98 -12.40
N ALA A 255 -1.44 -2.74 -13.33
CA ALA A 255 -0.04 -3.15 -13.22
C ALA A 255 0.81 -2.17 -12.40
N LEU A 256 0.22 -1.06 -11.94
CA LEU A 256 0.85 -0.07 -11.09
C LEU A 256 0.29 -0.21 -9.67
N VAL A 257 1.18 -0.25 -8.68
CA VAL A 257 0.88 -0.24 -7.24
C VAL A 257 1.79 0.77 -6.55
#